data_AF-A0A1C9U6D2-F1
#
_entry.id   AF-A0A1C9U6D2-F1
#
_cell.length_a   1.000
_cell.length_b   1.000
_cell.length_c   1.000
_cell.angle_alpha   90.00
_cell.angle_beta   90.00
_cell.angle_gamma   90.00
#
_symmetry.space_group_name_H-M   'P 1'
#
loop_
_entity.id
_entity.type
_entity.pdbx_description
1 polymer ?
#
loop_
_entity_poly.entity_id
_entity_poly.type
_entity_poly.pdbx_seq_one_letter_code
_entity_poly.pdbx_strand_id
1 'polypeptide(L)'
;MLFPVISLALSMLTLTQVASAHFTLDYPPTRGFDEDLEPKFCGGFDTPSETRTPFSLGNTTMTINNHHDSATVSVLIALDSDPTSFFQFSNGTTLPFAKSYFTVPKGINCFYVDLSTALKNQNIANGTLATLQVRFDGGDGDLFQCSDVILLSEDTTGVFNQTTCPATISTSATSSAAAQTQAHSSSAMSASAAATAAASASASASSRSAGFKTMSSSVLSGLIVGGLGLGLMIIS
;
A
#
# COMPACT_ATOMS: atom_id res chain seq x y z
N MET A 1 30.38 -14.55 67.80
CA MET A 1 31.01 -13.93 66.60
C MET A 1 31.18 -15.07 65.62
N LEU A 2 30.41 -15.21 64.55
CA LEU A 2 30.40 -14.34 63.37
C LEU A 2 29.10 -14.52 62.56
N PHE A 3 28.76 -13.49 61.80
CA PHE A 3 27.47 -13.16 61.19
C PHE A 3 27.07 -13.98 59.93
N PRO A 4 25.81 -13.84 59.46
CA PRO A 4 25.05 -14.76 58.60
C PRO A 4 24.93 -14.31 57.13
N VAL A 5 24.15 -15.07 56.35
CA VAL A 5 23.49 -14.72 55.06
C VAL A 5 24.30 -13.92 54.03
N ILE A 6 24.59 -14.54 52.87
CA ILE A 6 24.34 -13.93 51.56
C ILE A 6 24.04 -15.09 50.60
N SER A 7 22.75 -15.42 50.48
CA SER A 7 22.21 -16.19 49.37
C SER A 7 22.11 -15.20 48.20
N LEU A 8 23.20 -15.04 47.44
CA LEU A 8 23.23 -14.13 46.30
C LEU A 8 22.46 -14.78 45.15
N ALA A 9 21.15 -14.54 45.13
CA ALA A 9 20.25 -14.92 44.05
C ALA A 9 20.73 -14.26 42.74
N LEU A 10 21.37 -15.04 41.87
CA LEU A 10 21.72 -14.65 40.52
C LEU A 10 20.46 -14.74 39.65
N SER A 11 19.55 -13.78 39.81
CA SER A 11 18.38 -13.63 38.96
C SER A 11 18.85 -13.02 37.64
N MET A 12 19.27 -13.87 36.69
CA MET A 12 19.52 -13.45 35.31
C MET A 12 18.19 -12.98 34.70
N LEU A 13 18.00 -11.66 34.67
CA LEU A 13 16.94 -11.02 33.94
C LEU A 13 17.26 -11.14 32.44
N THR A 14 16.78 -12.21 31.79
CA THR A 14 16.81 -12.32 30.33
C THR A 14 15.82 -11.31 29.78
N LEU A 15 16.32 -10.14 29.41
CA LEU A 15 15.58 -9.19 28.59
C LEU A 15 15.37 -9.87 27.24
N THR A 16 14.20 -10.46 27.03
CA THR A 16 13.78 -10.94 25.72
C THR A 16 13.72 -9.72 24.83
N GLN A 17 14.74 -9.54 23.98
CA GLN A 17 14.67 -8.61 22.87
C GLN A 17 13.51 -9.07 22.00
N VAL A 18 12.42 -8.32 22.08
CA VAL A 18 11.35 -8.39 21.08
C VAL A 18 11.98 -7.82 19.82
N ALA A 19 12.59 -8.69 19.01
CA ALA A 19 13.03 -8.30 17.69
C ALA A 19 11.77 -7.89 16.94
N SER A 20 11.72 -6.64 16.49
CA SER A 20 10.68 -6.21 15.54
C SER A 20 10.92 -6.98 14.25
N ALA A 21 10.02 -7.92 13.99
CA ALA A 21 10.18 -8.99 13.01
C ALA A 21 9.33 -8.72 11.76
N HIS A 22 9.11 -7.44 11.47
CA HIS A 22 8.09 -6.96 10.54
C HIS A 22 8.73 -6.27 9.34
N PHE A 23 7.94 -6.00 8.30
CA PHE A 23 8.38 -5.17 7.17
C PHE A 23 7.37 -4.06 6.94
N THR A 24 7.71 -3.07 6.12
CA THR A 24 6.71 -2.13 5.59
C THR A 24 6.74 -2.15 4.08
N LEU A 25 5.57 -2.07 3.45
CA LEU A 25 5.44 -1.79 2.02
C LEU A 25 5.27 -0.28 1.82
N ASP A 26 6.36 0.38 1.43
CA ASP A 26 6.44 1.83 1.31
C ASP A 26 5.93 2.33 -0.04
N TYR A 27 6.18 1.56 -1.11
CA TYR A 27 5.72 1.90 -2.46
C TYR A 27 5.45 0.65 -3.34
N PRO A 28 4.36 0.63 -4.12
CA PRO A 28 3.19 1.51 -4.01
C PRO A 28 2.58 1.45 -2.60
N PRO A 29 1.91 2.52 -2.12
CA PRO A 29 1.48 2.61 -0.73
C PRO A 29 0.65 1.40 -0.29
N THR A 30 0.97 0.86 0.89
CA THR A 30 0.17 -0.22 1.50
C THR A 30 -1.27 0.24 1.81
N ARG A 31 -2.22 -0.69 1.83
CA ARG A 31 -3.60 -0.45 2.31
C ARG A 31 -3.63 0.01 3.77
N GLY A 32 -2.67 -0.46 4.55
CA GLY A 32 -2.53 -0.16 5.96
C GLY A 32 -1.38 -0.96 6.55
N PHE A 33 -1.09 -0.70 7.82
CA PHE A 33 -0.06 -1.41 8.56
C PHE A 33 -0.50 -1.55 10.01
N ASP A 34 -0.54 -2.80 10.46
CA ASP A 34 -0.72 -3.21 11.84
C ASP A 34 0.08 -4.50 11.99
N GLU A 35 1.13 -4.42 12.80
CA GLU A 35 2.12 -5.49 12.90
C GLU A 35 1.54 -6.80 13.46
N ASP A 36 0.52 -6.70 14.31
CA ASP A 36 -0.17 -7.87 14.87
C ASP A 36 -1.07 -8.58 13.85
N LEU A 37 -1.38 -7.91 12.74
CA LEU A 37 -2.27 -8.41 11.68
C LEU A 37 -1.53 -8.88 10.43
N GLU A 38 -0.22 -8.59 10.29
CA GLU A 38 0.59 -8.95 9.12
C GLU A 38 0.53 -10.43 8.70
N PRO A 39 0.39 -11.42 9.59
CA PRO A 39 0.23 -12.82 9.17
C PRO A 39 -1.08 -13.12 8.42
N LYS A 40 -2.04 -12.19 8.43
CA LYS A 40 -3.35 -12.33 7.77
C LYS A 40 -3.29 -11.89 6.31
N PHE A 41 -4.34 -12.21 5.56
CA PHE A 41 -4.52 -11.70 4.20
C PHE A 41 -4.39 -10.17 4.17
N CYS A 42 -3.55 -9.64 3.28
CA CYS A 42 -3.27 -8.20 3.19
C CYS A 42 -2.94 -7.51 4.53
N GLY A 43 -2.37 -8.25 5.50
CA GLY A 43 -2.10 -7.73 6.84
C GLY A 43 -3.35 -7.34 7.62
N GLY A 44 -4.49 -7.99 7.34
CA GLY A 44 -5.79 -7.69 7.94
C GLY A 44 -6.53 -6.51 7.31
N PHE A 45 -5.98 -5.88 6.27
CA PHE A 45 -6.61 -4.78 5.51
C PHE A 45 -7.30 -5.33 4.26
N ASP A 46 -8.41 -6.03 4.47
CA ASP A 46 -9.09 -6.81 3.43
C ASP A 46 -9.78 -5.94 2.36
N THR A 47 -10.18 -4.72 2.71
CA THR A 47 -10.85 -3.79 1.79
C THR A 47 -9.84 -3.06 0.90
N PRO A 48 -9.96 -3.13 -0.43
CA PRO A 48 -9.14 -2.34 -1.34
C PRO A 48 -9.32 -0.83 -1.16
N SER A 49 -8.25 -0.09 -1.39
CA SER A 49 -8.28 1.37 -1.45
C SER A 49 -9.13 1.85 -2.63
N GLU A 50 -9.96 2.88 -2.38
CA GLU A 50 -10.65 3.62 -3.44
C GLU A 50 -9.67 4.40 -4.34
N THR A 51 -8.49 4.75 -3.80
CA THR A 51 -7.43 5.43 -4.53
C THR A 51 -6.32 4.44 -4.87
N ARG A 52 -6.19 4.09 -6.15
CA ARG A 52 -5.18 3.14 -6.64
C ARG A 52 -4.00 3.84 -7.28
N THR A 53 -2.82 3.26 -7.08
CA THR A 53 -1.58 3.81 -7.66
C THR A 53 -1.44 3.35 -9.10
N PRO A 54 -1.18 4.25 -10.07
CA PRO A 54 -0.83 3.84 -11.42
C PRO A 54 0.39 2.91 -11.41
N PHE A 55 0.34 1.80 -12.14
CA PHE A 55 1.42 0.82 -12.13
C PHE A 55 1.59 0.29 -13.55
N SER A 56 2.75 0.55 -14.16
CA SER A 56 2.99 0.12 -15.53
C SER A 56 3.08 -1.40 -15.62
N LEU A 57 2.62 -1.95 -16.75
CA LEU A 57 2.90 -3.34 -17.10
C LEU A 57 4.40 -3.57 -17.35
N GLY A 58 5.15 -2.53 -17.73
CA GLY A 58 6.59 -2.61 -17.92
C GLY A 58 7.36 -2.71 -16.60
N ASN A 59 8.63 -2.32 -16.66
CA ASN A 59 9.51 -2.43 -15.52
C ASN A 59 9.28 -1.28 -14.53
N THR A 60 8.51 -1.55 -13.48
CA THR A 60 8.19 -0.57 -12.43
C THR A 60 8.75 -1.00 -11.08
N THR A 61 8.79 -0.08 -10.12
CA THR A 61 9.50 -0.28 -8.86
C THR A 61 8.53 -0.53 -7.71
N MET A 62 8.96 -1.35 -6.76
CA MET A 62 8.39 -1.45 -5.43
C MET A 62 9.47 -1.20 -4.38
N THR A 63 9.08 -0.64 -3.24
CA THR A 63 9.97 -0.35 -2.12
C THR A 63 9.38 -0.94 -0.85
N ILE A 64 10.22 -1.69 -0.14
CA ILE A 64 9.90 -2.22 1.20
C ILE A 64 11.00 -1.82 2.18
N ASN A 65 10.68 -1.79 3.47
CA ASN A 65 11.67 -1.67 4.54
C ASN A 65 11.68 -2.96 5.38
N ASN A 66 12.82 -3.65 5.40
CA ASN A 66 13.02 -4.91 6.12
C ASN A 66 13.64 -4.66 7.50
N HIS A 67 13.01 -5.12 8.58
CA HIS A 67 13.57 -4.99 9.93
C HIS A 67 14.36 -6.23 10.43
N HIS A 68 14.31 -7.33 9.67
CA HIS A 68 15.16 -8.51 9.84
C HIS A 68 16.54 -8.33 9.21
N ASP A 69 17.51 -9.18 9.61
CA ASP A 69 18.85 -9.17 9.02
C ASP A 69 18.83 -9.59 7.54
N SER A 70 17.94 -10.50 7.19
CA SER A 70 17.68 -10.98 5.82
C SER A 70 16.26 -11.53 5.74
N ALA A 71 15.62 -11.42 4.58
CA ALA A 71 14.29 -11.98 4.35
C ALA A 71 14.11 -12.49 2.92
N THR A 72 13.24 -13.48 2.75
CA THR A 72 12.79 -13.95 1.44
C THR A 72 11.47 -13.30 1.08
N VAL A 73 11.40 -12.68 -0.09
CA VAL A 73 10.26 -11.89 -0.56
C VAL A 73 9.76 -12.42 -1.89
N SER A 74 8.46 -12.40 -2.09
CA SER A 74 7.82 -12.60 -3.39
C SER A 74 6.64 -11.64 -3.54
N VAL A 75 6.26 -11.34 -4.79
CA VAL A 75 5.13 -10.48 -5.08
C VAL A 75 4.12 -11.26 -5.91
N LEU A 76 2.90 -11.36 -5.39
CA LEU A 76 1.76 -11.94 -6.07
C LEU A 76 0.88 -10.81 -6.63
N ILE A 77 0.14 -11.09 -7.70
CA ILE A 77 -0.86 -10.16 -8.24
C ILE A 77 -2.21 -10.84 -8.42
N ALA A 78 -3.27 -10.15 -7.97
CA ALA A 78 -4.65 -10.48 -8.28
C ALA A 78 -5.20 -9.45 -9.28
N LEU A 79 -5.82 -9.91 -10.36
CA LEU A 79 -6.46 -9.08 -11.38
C LEU A 79 -7.96 -8.87 -11.10
N ASP A 80 -8.33 -8.97 -9.82
CA ASP A 80 -9.68 -8.68 -9.32
C ASP A 80 -9.70 -7.26 -8.75
N SER A 81 -10.85 -6.59 -8.87
CA SER A 81 -11.07 -5.30 -8.23
C SER A 81 -11.24 -5.40 -6.72
N ASP A 82 -11.69 -6.53 -6.17
CA ASP A 82 -11.94 -6.71 -4.75
C ASP A 82 -11.47 -8.09 -4.24
N PRO A 83 -10.15 -8.34 -4.24
CA PRO A 83 -9.62 -9.57 -3.67
C PRO A 83 -9.74 -9.52 -2.15
N THR A 84 -10.52 -10.46 -1.62
CA THR A 84 -10.82 -10.62 -0.18
C THR A 84 -10.20 -11.87 0.45
N SER A 85 -9.43 -12.65 -0.32
CA SER A 85 -8.73 -13.82 0.22
C SER A 85 -7.55 -14.27 -0.64
N PHE A 86 -6.64 -15.05 -0.04
CA PHE A 86 -5.51 -15.67 -0.73
C PHE A 86 -5.90 -16.51 -1.94
N PHE A 87 -7.11 -17.10 -1.94
CA PHE A 87 -7.58 -17.92 -3.05
C PHE A 87 -7.72 -17.12 -4.35
N GLN A 88 -8.02 -15.82 -4.25
CA GLN A 88 -8.18 -14.96 -5.44
C GLN A 88 -6.86 -14.66 -6.14
N PHE A 89 -5.73 -14.80 -5.43
CA PHE A 89 -4.41 -14.77 -6.06
C PHE A 89 -4.15 -16.07 -6.84
N SER A 90 -4.71 -17.20 -6.40
CA SER A 90 -4.68 -18.50 -7.10
C SER A 90 -5.86 -18.69 -8.04
N ASN A 91 -5.77 -18.14 -9.25
CA ASN A 91 -6.80 -18.30 -10.30
C ASN A 91 -6.81 -19.73 -10.93
N GLY A 92 -6.83 -20.79 -10.12
CA GLY A 92 -7.07 -22.18 -10.54
C GLY A 92 -6.07 -22.82 -11.52
N THR A 93 -5.04 -22.11 -12.00
CA THR A 93 -4.09 -22.66 -12.98
C THR A 93 -2.63 -22.31 -12.72
N THR A 94 -2.26 -21.09 -12.33
CA THR A 94 -0.93 -20.74 -11.77
C THR A 94 -1.04 -19.34 -11.15
N LEU A 95 -0.51 -19.13 -9.94
CA LEU A 95 -0.31 -17.79 -9.36
C LEU A 95 0.59 -16.99 -10.32
N PRO A 96 0.17 -15.86 -10.95
CA PRO A 96 1.13 -15.02 -11.61
C PRO A 96 1.94 -14.33 -10.51
N PHE A 97 3.12 -14.87 -10.22
CA PHE A 97 4.11 -14.09 -9.48
C PHE A 97 4.40 -12.86 -10.33
N ALA A 98 3.97 -11.68 -9.85
CA ALA A 98 4.46 -10.41 -10.35
C ALA A 98 5.99 -10.37 -10.20
N LYS A 99 6.49 -10.97 -9.12
CA LYS A 99 7.91 -11.26 -8.93
C LYS A 99 8.10 -12.53 -8.12
N SER A 100 8.89 -13.46 -8.67
CA SER A 100 9.26 -14.70 -7.98
C SER A 100 10.16 -14.42 -6.76
N TYR A 101 10.42 -15.44 -5.95
CA TYR A 101 11.20 -15.34 -4.72
C TYR A 101 12.60 -14.72 -4.92
N PHE A 102 12.95 -13.79 -4.04
CA PHE A 102 14.28 -13.17 -3.96
C PHE A 102 14.59 -12.79 -2.52
N THR A 103 15.87 -12.58 -2.20
CA THR A 103 16.32 -12.23 -0.85
C THR A 103 16.62 -10.74 -0.76
N VAL A 104 16.30 -10.13 0.38
CA VAL A 104 16.60 -8.74 0.69
C VAL A 104 17.37 -8.63 2.02
N PRO A 105 18.40 -7.78 2.11
CA PRO A 105 19.04 -7.44 3.38
C PRO A 105 18.16 -6.55 4.25
N LYS A 106 18.58 -6.31 5.49
CA LYS A 106 17.97 -5.30 6.38
C LYS A 106 17.94 -3.89 5.75
N GLY A 107 16.87 -3.15 6.06
CA GLY A 107 16.68 -1.76 5.68
C GLY A 107 15.79 -1.57 4.45
N ILE A 108 15.89 -0.39 3.84
CA ILE A 108 15.08 -0.01 2.67
C ILE A 108 15.62 -0.74 1.44
N ASN A 109 14.74 -1.50 0.80
CA ASN A 109 15.01 -2.27 -0.39
C ASN A 109 14.07 -1.83 -1.50
N CYS A 110 14.65 -1.29 -2.56
CA CYS A 110 13.97 -1.02 -3.81
C CYS A 110 14.22 -2.16 -4.78
N PHE A 111 13.18 -2.58 -5.51
CA PHE A 111 13.34 -3.54 -6.56
C PHE A 111 12.33 -3.39 -7.70
N TYR A 112 12.77 -3.85 -8.86
CA TYR A 112 11.98 -3.88 -10.08
C TYR A 112 11.01 -5.06 -10.12
N VAL A 113 9.84 -4.82 -10.72
CA VAL A 113 8.75 -5.75 -11.00
C VAL A 113 8.33 -5.54 -12.45
N ASP A 114 8.42 -6.60 -13.25
CA ASP A 114 8.02 -6.59 -14.66
C ASP A 114 6.77 -7.45 -14.83
N LEU A 115 5.62 -6.78 -14.95
CA LEU A 115 4.34 -7.48 -15.13
C LEU A 115 4.13 -7.95 -16.57
N SER A 116 4.88 -7.40 -17.54
CA SER A 116 4.70 -7.73 -18.96
C SER A 116 5.05 -9.19 -19.21
N THR A 117 6.09 -9.69 -18.53
CA THR A 117 6.47 -11.11 -18.56
C THR A 117 5.50 -11.96 -17.75
N ALA A 118 5.13 -11.53 -16.53
CA ALA A 118 4.25 -12.28 -15.63
C ALA A 118 2.83 -12.46 -16.19
N LEU A 119 2.34 -11.47 -16.93
CA LEU A 119 0.98 -11.40 -17.47
C LEU A 119 0.94 -11.53 -18.99
N LYS A 120 2.02 -11.98 -19.65
CA LYS A 120 2.16 -12.04 -21.12
C LYS A 120 1.00 -12.72 -21.87
N ASN A 121 0.32 -13.66 -21.23
CA ASN A 121 -0.77 -14.43 -21.82
C ASN A 121 -2.16 -13.89 -21.42
N GLN A 122 -2.20 -12.84 -20.60
CA GLN A 122 -3.42 -12.20 -20.12
C GLN A 122 -3.65 -10.93 -20.95
N ASN A 123 -4.86 -10.78 -21.51
CA ASN A 123 -5.22 -9.57 -22.25
C ASN A 123 -5.59 -8.44 -21.29
N ILE A 124 -4.59 -7.79 -20.70
CA ILE A 124 -4.78 -6.71 -19.72
C ILE A 124 -5.13 -5.40 -20.43
N ALA A 125 -6.32 -4.87 -20.16
CA ALA A 125 -6.72 -3.55 -20.64
C ALA A 125 -6.06 -2.44 -19.82
N ASN A 126 -5.75 -1.31 -20.44
CA ASN A 126 -5.34 -0.11 -19.72
C ASN A 126 -6.45 0.30 -18.73
N GLY A 127 -6.08 0.58 -17.49
CA GLY A 127 -7.04 0.89 -16.43
C GLY A 127 -7.53 -0.33 -15.63
N THR A 128 -6.99 -1.53 -15.90
CA THR A 128 -7.36 -2.73 -15.13
C THR A 128 -6.99 -2.55 -13.66
N LEU A 129 -7.95 -2.76 -12.76
CA LEU A 129 -7.71 -2.72 -11.33
C LEU A 129 -7.06 -4.03 -10.88
N ALA A 130 -6.02 -3.92 -10.05
CA ALA A 130 -5.32 -5.06 -9.51
C ALA A 130 -4.85 -4.80 -8.07
N THR A 131 -4.47 -5.86 -7.38
CA THR A 131 -3.85 -5.81 -6.06
C THR A 131 -2.54 -6.58 -6.10
N LEU A 132 -1.46 -5.93 -5.66
CA LEU A 132 -0.17 -6.54 -5.42
C LEU A 132 -0.10 -6.98 -3.95
N GLN A 133 0.21 -8.24 -3.70
CA GLN A 133 0.45 -8.75 -2.35
C GLN A 133 1.92 -9.13 -2.22
N VAL A 134 2.62 -8.46 -1.31
CA VAL A 134 3.97 -8.86 -0.91
C VAL A 134 3.83 -9.98 0.11
N ARG A 135 4.48 -11.12 -0.15
CA ARG A 135 4.74 -12.15 0.85
C ARG A 135 6.19 -12.00 1.29
N PHE A 136 6.38 -11.90 2.60
CA PHE A 136 7.66 -11.70 3.25
C PHE A 136 7.89 -12.81 4.28
N ASP A 137 9.10 -13.35 4.34
CA ASP A 137 9.50 -14.39 5.30
C ASP A 137 10.90 -14.05 5.85
N GLY A 138 10.95 -13.60 7.11
CA GLY A 138 12.18 -13.29 7.86
C GLY A 138 12.73 -14.48 8.66
N GLY A 139 12.08 -15.65 8.59
CA GLY A 139 12.41 -16.84 9.38
C GLY A 139 11.51 -17.08 10.60
N ASP A 140 10.52 -16.22 10.81
CA ASP A 140 9.57 -16.23 11.94
C ASP A 140 8.11 -16.40 11.52
N GLY A 141 7.86 -16.57 10.22
CA GLY A 141 6.54 -16.78 9.64
C GLY A 141 6.33 -15.97 8.38
N ASP A 142 5.23 -16.26 7.68
CA ASP A 142 4.84 -15.48 6.51
C ASP A 142 4.06 -14.24 6.94
N LEU A 143 4.50 -13.09 6.43
CA LEU A 143 3.87 -11.79 6.60
C LEU A 143 3.41 -11.25 5.25
N PHE A 144 2.34 -10.47 5.29
CA PHE A 144 1.68 -9.98 4.08
C PHE A 144 1.27 -8.52 4.18
N GLN A 145 1.51 -7.78 3.10
CA GLN A 145 0.97 -6.44 2.90
C GLN A 145 0.51 -6.29 1.45
N CYS A 146 -0.55 -5.53 1.25
CA CYS A 146 -1.15 -5.32 -0.06
C CYS A 146 -1.08 -3.87 -0.48
N SER A 147 -0.92 -3.65 -1.78
CA SER A 147 -1.14 -2.36 -2.41
C SER A 147 -2.07 -2.49 -3.60
N ASP A 148 -2.97 -1.52 -3.76
CA ASP A 148 -3.93 -1.50 -4.85
C ASP A 148 -3.44 -0.58 -5.97
N VAL A 149 -3.45 -1.14 -7.17
CA VAL A 149 -2.90 -0.50 -8.36
C VAL A 149 -3.90 -0.48 -9.50
N ILE A 150 -3.68 0.47 -10.42
CA ILE A 150 -4.34 0.51 -11.71
C ILE A 150 -3.30 0.29 -12.80
N LEU A 151 -3.46 -0.81 -13.55
CA LEU A 151 -2.49 -1.28 -14.52
C LEU A 151 -2.54 -0.44 -15.80
N LEU A 152 -1.38 0.04 -16.23
CA LEU A 152 -1.23 0.85 -17.42
C LEU A 152 -0.31 0.18 -18.44
N SER A 153 -0.75 0.12 -19.69
CA SER A 153 0.00 -0.47 -20.81
C SER A 153 1.26 0.30 -21.21
N GLU A 154 1.34 1.58 -20.86
CA GLU A 154 2.48 2.47 -21.17
C GLU A 154 3.51 2.42 -20.04
N ASP A 155 4.78 2.58 -20.38
CA ASP A 155 5.85 2.72 -19.41
C ASP A 155 5.73 4.09 -18.72
N THR A 156 5.15 4.12 -17.52
CA THR A 156 5.04 5.35 -16.72
C THR A 156 6.36 5.73 -16.06
N THR A 157 7.49 5.29 -16.62
CA THR A 157 8.86 5.59 -16.17
C THR A 157 9.16 7.09 -16.04
N GLY A 158 8.32 7.96 -16.61
CA GLY A 158 8.39 9.41 -16.43
C GLY A 158 7.65 10.00 -15.21
N VAL A 159 6.80 9.23 -14.52
CA VAL A 159 5.93 9.74 -13.42
C VAL A 159 6.37 9.24 -12.05
N PHE A 160 7.11 8.13 -11.99
CA PHE A 160 7.61 7.60 -10.73
C PHE A 160 8.97 8.20 -10.41
N ASN A 161 8.95 9.04 -9.37
CA ASN A 161 10.07 9.78 -8.87
C ASN A 161 11.28 8.84 -8.67
N GLN A 162 12.26 8.95 -9.56
CA GLN A 162 13.59 8.31 -9.53
C GLN A 162 14.33 8.51 -8.18
N THR A 163 13.76 9.29 -7.25
CA THR A 163 14.21 9.45 -5.87
C THR A 163 13.83 8.28 -4.96
N THR A 164 12.71 7.58 -5.22
CA THR A 164 12.20 6.50 -4.33
C THR A 164 12.98 5.19 -4.51
N CYS A 165 13.66 5.08 -5.64
CA CYS A 165 14.47 3.95 -6.05
C CYS A 165 15.66 4.52 -6.82
N PRO A 166 16.83 4.71 -6.20
CA PRO A 166 18.01 5.07 -6.96
C PRO A 166 18.29 3.92 -7.94
N ALA A 167 17.97 4.15 -9.23
CA ALA A 167 18.21 3.19 -10.28
C ALA A 167 19.68 2.77 -10.21
N THR A 168 19.94 1.54 -9.76
CA THR A 168 21.23 0.93 -10.01
C THR A 168 21.19 0.56 -11.48
N ILE A 169 21.67 1.48 -12.33
CA ILE A 169 21.67 1.33 -13.78
C ILE A 169 22.51 0.08 -14.09
N SER A 170 21.84 -1.05 -14.35
CA SER A 170 22.44 -2.14 -15.14
C SER A 170 22.50 -1.65 -16.58
N THR A 171 23.55 -0.89 -16.88
CA THR A 171 23.88 -0.42 -18.22
C THR A 171 24.19 -1.63 -19.10
N SER A 172 23.17 -2.17 -19.74
CA SER A 172 23.37 -2.95 -20.97
C SER A 172 23.74 -1.93 -22.03
N ALA A 173 25.05 -1.73 -22.20
CA ALA A 173 25.64 -0.78 -23.13
C ALA A 173 25.13 -1.05 -24.55
N THR A 174 24.34 -0.11 -25.07
CA THR A 174 24.26 0.12 -26.51
C THR A 174 24.64 1.57 -26.74
N SER A 175 25.90 1.76 -27.11
CA SER A 175 26.51 3.04 -27.43
C SER A 175 25.78 3.72 -28.59
N SER A 176 25.35 4.97 -28.40
CA SER A 176 25.26 5.98 -29.46
C SER A 176 25.20 7.38 -28.84
N ALA A 177 26.02 8.26 -29.40
CA ALA A 177 26.32 9.66 -29.03
C ALA A 177 25.07 10.56 -28.91
N ALA A 178 25.08 11.77 -28.35
CA ALA A 178 26.13 12.77 -28.21
C ALA A 178 25.77 13.80 -27.12
N ALA A 179 26.78 14.51 -26.65
CA ALA A 179 26.71 15.61 -25.69
C ALA A 179 25.81 16.77 -26.15
N GLN A 180 25.13 17.41 -25.20
CA GLN A 180 24.92 18.86 -25.22
C GLN A 180 24.69 19.41 -23.81
N THR A 181 25.73 20.05 -23.30
CA THR A 181 25.75 20.96 -22.16
C THR A 181 25.03 22.25 -22.55
N GLN A 182 24.04 22.70 -21.77
CA GLN A 182 23.67 24.11 -21.72
C GLN A 182 23.00 24.45 -20.39
N ALA A 183 23.64 25.36 -19.66
CA ALA A 183 23.17 25.95 -18.42
C ALA A 183 22.27 27.15 -18.71
N HIS A 184 21.29 27.43 -17.86
CA HIS A 184 21.00 28.82 -17.49
C HIS A 184 20.29 28.94 -16.14
N SER A 185 20.82 29.81 -15.30
CA SER A 185 20.32 30.23 -14.00
C SER A 185 19.47 31.50 -14.11
N SER A 186 18.82 31.87 -13.00
CA SER A 186 18.17 33.16 -12.66
C SER A 186 16.83 33.45 -13.36
N SER A 187 15.81 34.07 -12.76
CA SER A 187 15.66 34.84 -11.51
C SER A 187 14.17 35.10 -11.26
N ALA A 188 13.80 35.31 -9.99
CA ALA A 188 12.50 35.79 -9.52
C ALA A 188 12.12 37.17 -10.11
N MET A 189 10.82 37.43 -10.30
CA MET A 189 10.23 38.77 -10.23
C MET A 189 8.77 38.70 -9.73
N SER A 190 8.49 39.48 -8.69
CA SER A 190 7.15 39.82 -8.19
C SER A 190 6.80 41.26 -8.54
N ALA A 191 5.49 41.47 -8.74
CA ALA A 191 4.71 42.70 -8.56
C ALA A 191 4.87 43.89 -9.52
N SER A 192 3.73 44.34 -10.06
CA SER A 192 3.21 45.71 -9.84
C SER A 192 1.72 45.84 -10.20
N ALA A 193 0.98 46.47 -9.29
CA ALA A 193 -0.40 46.96 -9.40
C ALA A 193 -0.47 48.23 -10.28
N ALA A 194 -1.61 48.59 -10.88
CA ALA A 194 -2.67 49.49 -10.37
C ALA A 194 -3.25 50.20 -11.62
N ALA A 195 -4.43 50.81 -11.73
CA ALA A 195 -5.68 50.96 -10.99
C ALA A 195 -6.61 51.81 -11.90
N THR A 196 -7.94 51.71 -11.76
CA THR A 196 -8.81 52.91 -11.76
C THR A 196 -10.20 52.61 -11.17
N ALA A 197 -10.58 53.41 -10.17
CA ALA A 197 -11.93 53.57 -9.60
C ALA A 197 -12.74 54.58 -10.49
N ALA A 198 -14.05 54.86 -10.35
CA ALA A 198 -14.92 54.88 -9.18
C ALA A 198 -16.42 55.04 -9.57
N ALA A 199 -17.31 54.63 -8.62
CA ALA A 199 -18.58 55.24 -8.15
C ALA A 199 -19.77 55.44 -9.13
N SER A 200 -21.08 55.36 -8.77
CA SER A 200 -21.79 55.51 -7.48
C SER A 200 -23.18 54.83 -7.50
N ALA A 201 -23.60 54.36 -6.32
CA ALA A 201 -24.94 54.30 -5.69
C ALA A 201 -26.25 54.27 -6.51
N SER A 202 -27.18 53.38 -6.11
CA SER A 202 -28.48 53.73 -5.49
C SER A 202 -29.21 52.48 -4.95
N ALA A 203 -29.87 52.66 -3.81
CA ALA A 203 -30.58 51.66 -3.01
C ALA A 203 -31.96 51.26 -3.58
N SER A 204 -32.49 50.11 -3.16
CA SER A 204 -33.90 49.93 -2.73
C SER A 204 -34.14 48.53 -2.16
N ALA A 205 -35.08 48.47 -1.21
CA ALA A 205 -35.30 47.42 -0.23
C ALA A 205 -36.37 46.37 -0.61
N SER A 206 -36.37 45.27 0.16
CA SER A 206 -37.48 44.41 0.59
C SER A 206 -38.40 43.80 -0.49
N SER A 207 -38.68 42.49 -0.52
CA SER A 207 -39.52 41.77 0.47
C SER A 207 -39.71 40.28 0.08
N ARG A 208 -39.80 39.39 1.08
CA ARG A 208 -40.76 38.25 1.23
C ARG A 208 -40.93 37.27 0.04
N SER A 209 -40.80 35.95 0.16
CA SER A 209 -41.46 35.02 1.09
C SER A 209 -41.01 33.58 0.76
N ALA A 210 -40.67 32.79 1.79
CA ALA A 210 -41.39 31.58 2.23
C ALA A 210 -41.33 30.34 1.32
N GLY A 211 -40.74 29.26 1.85
CA GLY A 211 -40.73 27.93 1.24
C GLY A 211 -40.26 26.86 2.22
N PHE A 212 -40.87 26.83 3.41
CA PHE A 212 -40.80 25.73 4.37
C PHE A 212 -41.46 24.48 3.75
N LYS A 213 -40.76 23.34 3.68
CA LYS A 213 -41.40 22.02 3.69
C LYS A 213 -40.68 21.07 4.63
N THR A 214 -41.37 20.85 5.74
CA THR A 214 -41.17 19.87 6.79
C THR A 214 -41.81 18.54 6.39
N MET A 215 -41.13 17.42 6.66
CA MET A 215 -41.66 16.07 6.97
C MET A 215 -40.51 15.41 7.79
N SER A 216 -40.56 15.00 9.07
CA SER A 216 -41.55 14.30 9.94
C SER A 216 -42.08 13.04 9.27
N SER A 217 -42.01 11.81 9.79
CA SER A 217 -41.61 11.16 11.05
C SER A 217 -41.32 9.68 10.65
N SER A 218 -40.62 8.80 11.38
CA SER A 218 -41.18 8.04 12.50
C SER A 218 -40.16 7.02 13.01
N VAL A 219 -40.08 6.93 14.33
CA VAL A 219 -39.54 5.84 15.15
C VAL A 219 -40.45 4.61 15.10
N LEU A 220 -39.89 3.39 15.03
CA LEU A 220 -40.52 2.20 15.60
C LEU A 220 -39.49 1.14 16.03
N SER A 221 -39.68 0.65 17.26
CA SER A 221 -38.92 -0.35 18.02
C SER A 221 -39.28 -1.80 17.65
N GLY A 222 -38.40 -2.74 18.04
CA GLY A 222 -38.65 -4.18 18.23
C GLY A 222 -37.36 -4.98 17.97
N LEU A 223 -36.67 -5.66 18.90
CA LEU A 223 -36.99 -6.62 19.97
C LEU A 223 -37.67 -7.92 19.50
N ILE A 224 -36.86 -8.94 19.16
CA ILE A 224 -37.21 -10.38 19.13
C ILE A 224 -35.93 -11.14 19.56
N VAL A 225 -35.82 -11.58 20.83
CA VAL A 225 -36.16 -12.92 21.36
C VAL A 225 -35.25 -14.03 20.83
N GLY A 226 -34.60 -14.72 21.77
CA GLY A 226 -33.59 -15.75 21.53
C GLY A 226 -34.12 -17.08 21.01
N GLY A 227 -33.15 -17.93 20.62
CA GLY A 227 -33.35 -19.32 20.27
C GLY A 227 -32.13 -20.14 20.68
N LEU A 228 -32.26 -20.85 21.80
CA LEU A 228 -31.42 -21.98 22.18
C LEU A 228 -31.70 -23.11 21.16
N GLY A 229 -30.69 -23.56 20.42
CA GLY A 229 -30.78 -24.69 19.51
C GLY A 229 -29.74 -25.74 19.85
N LEU A 230 -30.09 -26.65 20.76
CA LEU A 230 -29.39 -27.89 21.04
C LEU A 230 -29.74 -28.89 19.91
N GLY A 231 -28.75 -29.40 19.18
CA GLY A 231 -28.95 -30.34 18.07
C GLY A 231 -27.85 -31.39 18.00
N LEU A 232 -28.17 -32.56 18.55
CA LEU A 232 -27.39 -33.77 18.72
C LEU A 232 -27.30 -34.60 17.40
N MET A 233 -26.17 -35.33 17.24
CA MET A 233 -25.91 -36.55 16.45
C MET A 233 -26.65 -36.80 15.12
N ILE A 234 -25.90 -37.11 14.05
CA ILE A 234 -26.04 -38.41 13.32
C ILE A 234 -24.67 -38.86 12.82
N ILE A 235 -24.38 -40.13 13.11
CA ILE A 235 -23.25 -40.96 12.67
C ILE A 235 -23.48 -41.41 11.22
N SER A 236 -22.46 -41.34 10.37
CA SER A 236 -22.19 -42.31 9.28
C SER A 236 -20.74 -42.17 8.83
#